data_AF-A0A2U3EIC1-F1
#
_entry.id   AF-A0A2U3EIC1-F1
#
_cell.length_a   1.000
_cell.length_b   1.000
_cell.length_c   1.000
_cell.angle_alpha   90.00
_cell.angle_beta   90.00
_cell.angle_gamma   90.00
#
_symmetry.space_group_name_H-M   'P 1'
#
loop_
_entity.id
_entity.type
_entity.pdbx_description
1 polymer ?
#
loop_
_entity_poly.entity_id
_entity_poly.type
_entity_poly.pdbx_seq_one_letter_code
_entity_poly.pdbx_strand_id
1 'polypeptide(L)'
;MDLVSTASFTDLQRQLSNSQASSPQGLATPKMPGAHSTYYDRRLRQGQALIRARRPYLVKNAVTGLGLLTIVGGIYYYTLNAVGQDDFEDVKVPEAPRKLTAAK
;
A
#
# COMPACT_ATOMS: atom_id res chain seq x y z
N MET A 1 -57.47 23.03 15.85
CA MET A 1 -56.63 23.81 16.77
C MET A 1 -56.24 22.88 17.89
N ASP A 2 -54.99 22.45 17.83
CA ASP A 2 -54.47 21.27 18.48
C ASP A 2 -54.43 21.39 20.00
N LEU A 3 -55.03 20.40 20.66
CA LEU A 3 -54.88 20.19 22.09
C LEU A 3 -53.44 19.75 22.35
N VAL A 4 -52.63 20.73 22.76
CA VAL A 4 -51.25 20.57 23.20
C VAL A 4 -51.22 19.56 24.34
N SER A 5 -50.63 18.40 24.03
CA SER A 5 -50.36 17.28 24.93
C SER A 5 -49.50 17.72 26.13
N THR A 6 -50.11 17.97 27.28
CA THR A 6 -49.42 18.14 28.56
C THR A 6 -49.05 16.78 29.13
N ALA A 7 -48.04 16.13 28.56
CA ALA A 7 -47.40 15.00 29.21
C ALA A 7 -46.65 15.52 30.44
N SER A 8 -47.03 15.06 31.64
CA SER A 8 -46.34 15.45 32.88
C SER A 8 -44.88 15.00 32.83
N PHE A 9 -43.98 15.80 33.41
CA PHE A 9 -42.54 15.50 33.46
C PHE A 9 -42.25 14.10 34.06
N THR A 10 -43.07 13.68 35.02
CA THR A 10 -43.05 12.34 35.60
C THR A 10 -43.44 11.24 34.62
N ASP A 11 -44.37 11.49 33.69
CA ASP A 11 -44.74 10.54 32.64
C ASP A 11 -43.65 10.41 31.57
N LEU A 12 -42.96 11.51 31.27
CA LEU A 12 -41.80 11.50 30.38
C LEU A 12 -40.61 10.75 30.99
N GLN A 13 -40.34 10.92 32.29
CA GLN A 13 -39.34 10.11 32.98
C GLN A 13 -39.71 8.63 33.04
N ARG A 14 -41.00 8.32 33.22
CA ARG A 14 -41.49 6.94 33.19
C ARG A 14 -41.35 6.30 31.81
N GLN A 15 -41.64 7.06 30.75
CA GLN A 15 -41.45 6.61 29.36
C GLN A 15 -39.98 6.41 29.00
N LEU A 16 -39.09 7.30 29.42
CA LEU A 16 -37.65 7.15 29.20
C LEU A 16 -37.06 5.96 29.98
N SER A 17 -37.53 5.73 31.20
CA SER A 17 -37.15 4.56 32.01
C SER A 17 -37.63 3.25 31.39
N ASN A 18 -38.89 3.16 30.96
CA ASN A 18 -39.45 1.96 30.33
C ASN A 18 -38.87 1.68 28.93
N SER A 19 -38.36 2.69 28.23
CA SER A 19 -37.74 2.51 26.91
C SER A 19 -36.38 1.82 26.97
N GLN A 20 -35.65 1.88 28.10
CA GLN A 20 -34.43 1.06 28.29
C GLN A 20 -34.74 -0.40 28.63
N ALA A 21 -35.91 -0.70 29.20
CA ALA A 21 -36.28 -2.04 29.63
C ALA A 21 -36.70 -2.98 28.48
N SER A 22 -36.79 -2.48 27.24
CA SER A 22 -37.17 -3.25 26.06
C SER A 22 -36.07 -3.27 24.99
N SER A 23 -34.83 -3.51 25.39
CA SER A 23 -33.86 -4.08 24.46
C SER A 23 -34.23 -5.55 24.23
N PRO A 24 -34.54 -6.00 22.99
CA PRO A 24 -34.80 -7.42 22.73
C PRO A 24 -33.52 -8.21 23.03
N GLN A 25 -33.51 -8.85 24.20
CA GLN A 25 -32.52 -9.85 24.57
C GLN A 25 -32.78 -11.09 23.72
N GLY A 26 -32.18 -11.16 22.54
CA GLY A 26 -32.44 -12.27 21.63
C GLY A 26 -31.70 -12.30 20.30
N LEU A 27 -30.72 -11.43 20.05
CA LEU A 27 -29.75 -11.70 19.01
C LEU A 27 -28.41 -11.84 19.70
N ALA A 28 -27.93 -13.08 19.82
CA ALA A 28 -26.56 -13.36 20.17
C ALA A 28 -25.69 -12.49 19.25
N THR A 29 -25.23 -11.35 19.74
CA THR A 29 -24.23 -10.56 19.06
C THR A 29 -23.01 -11.46 19.06
N PRO A 30 -22.55 -11.98 17.91
CA PRO A 30 -21.24 -12.60 17.90
C PRO A 30 -20.31 -11.52 18.46
N LYS A 31 -19.60 -11.86 19.53
CA LYS A 31 -18.51 -11.04 20.08
C LYS A 31 -17.58 -10.73 18.92
N MET A 32 -17.80 -9.59 18.26
CA MET A 32 -16.99 -9.18 17.12
C MET A 32 -15.63 -8.81 17.71
N PRO A 33 -14.57 -9.61 17.47
CA PRO A 33 -13.27 -9.31 18.04
C PRO A 33 -12.70 -8.11 17.29
N GLY A 34 -13.04 -6.91 17.75
CA GLY A 34 -12.62 -5.64 17.17
C GLY A 34 -13.30 -5.38 15.83
N ALA A 35 -14.11 -4.32 15.79
CA ALA A 35 -14.52 -3.68 14.56
C ALA A 35 -13.33 -2.98 13.87
N HIS A 36 -12.28 -3.75 13.53
CA HIS A 36 -11.28 -3.32 12.58
C HIS A 36 -11.72 -3.87 11.22
N SER A 37 -12.52 -3.06 10.51
CA SER A 37 -12.71 -3.15 9.06
C SER A 37 -11.41 -2.84 8.29
N THR A 38 -10.27 -3.26 8.84
CA THR A 38 -8.95 -3.08 8.25
C THR A 38 -8.80 -4.13 7.16
N TYR A 39 -8.45 -3.65 5.97
CA TYR A 39 -8.18 -4.44 4.76
C TYR A 39 -7.08 -5.51 4.91
N TYR A 40 -6.40 -5.50 6.05
CA TYR A 40 -5.30 -6.38 6.43
C TYR A 40 -5.66 -7.14 7.70
N ASP A 41 -5.32 -8.43 7.73
CA ASP A 41 -5.41 -9.27 8.92
C ASP A 41 -4.45 -8.76 10.02
N ARG A 42 -4.63 -9.19 11.27
CA ARG A 42 -3.77 -8.87 12.42
C ARG A 42 -2.30 -9.23 12.18
N ARG A 43 -2.03 -10.11 11.21
CA ARG A 43 -0.70 -10.50 10.73
C ARG A 43 -0.24 -9.76 9.47
N LEU A 44 -0.87 -8.62 9.14
CA LEU A 44 -0.63 -7.85 7.92
C LEU A 44 -0.88 -8.62 6.62
N ARG A 45 -1.59 -9.75 6.68
CA ARG A 45 -1.92 -10.56 5.51
C ARG A 45 -3.09 -9.90 4.78
N GLN A 46 -2.99 -9.85 3.46
CA GLN A 46 -4.08 -9.39 2.61
C GLN A 46 -5.30 -10.30 2.78
N GLY A 47 -6.45 -9.73 3.15
CA GLY A 47 -7.69 -10.49 3.24
C GLY A 47 -8.12 -11.07 1.89
N GLN A 48 -8.82 -12.22 1.89
CA GLN A 48 -9.29 -12.89 0.66
C GLN A 48 -10.11 -11.97 -0.28
N ALA A 49 -10.86 -11.03 0.29
CA ALA A 49 -11.59 -10.02 -0.48
C ALA A 49 -10.67 -9.10 -1.31
N LEU A 50 -9.54 -8.68 -0.73
CA LEU A 50 -8.56 -7.80 -1.37
C LEU A 50 -7.73 -8.53 -2.43
N ILE A 51 -7.39 -9.81 -2.18
CA ILE A 51 -6.68 -10.64 -3.16
C ILE A 51 -7.50 -10.74 -4.45
N ARG A 52 -8.81 -11.03 -4.36
CA ARG A 52 -9.71 -11.11 -5.52
C ARG A 52 -9.82 -9.78 -6.27
N ALA A 53 -9.96 -8.67 -5.54
CA ALA A 53 -10.05 -7.34 -6.14
C ALA A 53 -8.77 -6.92 -6.88
N ARG A 54 -7.60 -7.41 -6.45
CA ARG A 54 -6.29 -7.08 -7.05
C ARG A 54 -5.83 -8.03 -8.15
N ARG A 55 -6.42 -9.24 -8.28
CA ARG A 55 -6.09 -10.22 -9.35
C ARG A 55 -5.97 -9.61 -10.75
N PRO A 56 -6.91 -8.77 -11.22
CA PRO A 56 -6.82 -8.25 -12.59
C PRO A 56 -5.68 -7.25 -12.80
N TYR A 57 -5.23 -6.55 -11.75
CA TYR A 57 -4.21 -5.51 -11.86
C TYR A 57 -2.80 -6.04 -11.60
N LEU A 58 -2.65 -7.13 -10.85
CA LEU A 58 -1.36 -7.79 -10.67
C LEU A 58 -0.75 -8.22 -12.01
N VAL A 59 -1.54 -8.86 -12.87
CA VAL A 59 -1.07 -9.33 -14.18
C VAL A 59 -0.80 -8.15 -15.11
N LYS A 60 -1.74 -7.21 -15.21
CA LYS A 60 -1.61 -6.04 -16.10
C LYS A 60 -0.41 -5.17 -15.72
N ASN A 61 -0.22 -4.89 -14.44
CA ASN A 61 0.90 -4.09 -13.95
C ASN A 61 2.23 -4.83 -14.08
N ALA A 62 2.24 -6.15 -13.88
CA ALA A 62 3.44 -6.96 -14.11
C ALA A 62 3.86 -6.91 -15.59
N VAL A 63 2.92 -7.05 -16.53
CA VAL A 63 3.20 -6.95 -17.97
C VAL A 63 3.76 -5.57 -18.31
N THR A 64 3.13 -4.49 -17.82
CA THR A 64 3.62 -3.13 -18.06
C THR A 64 5.01 -2.91 -17.46
N GLY A 65 5.25 -3.37 -16.24
CA GLY A 65 6.55 -3.28 -15.58
C GLY A 65 7.63 -4.08 -16.30
N LEU A 66 7.29 -5.27 -16.80
CA LEU A 66 8.20 -6.12 -17.55
C LEU A 66 8.51 -5.51 -18.92
N GLY A 67 7.52 -4.91 -19.60
CA GLY A 67 7.75 -4.15 -20.83
C GLY A 67 8.70 -2.96 -20.63
N LEU A 68 8.51 -2.19 -19.56
CA LEU A 68 9.43 -1.10 -19.19
C LEU A 68 10.85 -1.62 -18.92
N LEU A 69 10.99 -2.70 -18.16
CA LEU A 69 12.29 -3.32 -17.90
C LEU A 69 12.96 -3.82 -19.18
N THR A 70 12.21 -4.44 -20.08
CA THR A 70 12.74 -4.92 -21.37
C THR A 70 13.21 -3.76 -22.25
N ILE A 71 12.46 -2.65 -22.32
CA ILE A 71 12.85 -1.48 -23.12
C ILE A 71 14.12 -0.85 -22.54
N VAL A 72 14.14 -0.54 -21.24
CA VAL A 72 15.28 0.10 -20.60
C VAL A 72 16.51 -0.81 -20.62
N GLY A 73 16.35 -2.08 -20.26
CA GLY A 73 17.42 -3.06 -20.29
C GLY A 73 17.93 -3.32 -21.70
N GLY A 74 17.05 -3.34 -22.70
CA GLY A 74 17.41 -3.46 -24.11
C GLY A 74 18.23 -2.29 -24.61
N ILE A 75 17.85 -1.04 -24.29
CA ILE A 75 18.64 0.15 -24.61
C ILE A 75 20.00 0.07 -23.93
N TYR A 76 20.04 -0.22 -22.63
CA TYR A 76 21.30 -0.31 -21.87
C TYR A 76 22.25 -1.38 -22.45
N TYR A 77 21.72 -2.58 -22.71
CA TYR A 77 22.49 -3.66 -23.32
C TYR A 77 22.96 -3.27 -24.72
N TYR A 78 22.10 -2.67 -25.53
CA TYR A 78 22.47 -2.18 -26.85
C TYR A 78 23.60 -1.15 -26.75
N THR A 79 23.54 -0.21 -25.82
CA THR A 79 24.58 0.82 -25.66
C THR A 79 25.93 0.22 -25.29
N LEU A 80 25.97 -0.83 -24.46
CA LEU A 80 27.23 -1.51 -24.13
C LEU A 80 27.85 -2.23 -25.34
N ASN A 81 27.03 -2.79 -26.23
CA ASN A 81 27.52 -3.47 -27.43
C ASN A 81 27.86 -2.49 -28.56
N ALA A 82 27.03 -1.45 -28.74
CA ALA A 82 27.18 -0.47 -29.82
C ALA A 82 28.29 0.53 -29.54
N VAL A 83 28.49 0.90 -28.28
CA VAL A 83 29.60 1.75 -27.82
C VAL A 83 30.72 0.88 -27.23
N GLY A 84 30.86 -0.36 -27.72
CA GLY A 84 31.92 -1.28 -27.30
C GLY A 84 33.25 -0.54 -27.14
N GLN A 85 33.97 -0.86 -26.06
CA GLN A 85 35.17 -0.12 -25.61
C GLN A 85 36.02 0.34 -26.80
N ASP A 86 36.23 1.66 -26.88
CA ASP A 86 37.03 2.30 -27.93
C ASP A 86 38.43 1.67 -27.99
N ASP A 87 38.96 1.44 -29.19
CA ASP A 87 40.28 0.84 -29.38
C ASP A 87 41.34 1.87 -29.01
N PHE A 88 41.73 1.88 -27.73
CA PHE A 88 42.77 2.76 -27.19
C PHE A 88 44.19 2.41 -27.67
N GLU A 89 44.35 1.68 -28.78
CA GLU A 89 45.64 1.23 -29.29
C GLU A 89 46.54 2.39 -29.73
N ASP A 90 45.98 3.53 -30.18
CA ASP A 90 46.77 4.72 -30.54
C ASP A 90 47.17 5.58 -29.32
N VAL A 91 46.53 5.35 -28.16
CA VAL A 91 46.86 6.05 -26.92
C VAL A 91 48.07 5.39 -26.26
N LYS A 92 49.25 5.91 -26.60
CA LYS A 92 50.54 5.53 -26.01
C LYS A 92 50.53 5.90 -24.52
N VAL A 93 50.32 4.91 -23.65
CA VAL A 93 50.33 5.11 -22.19
C VAL A 93 51.77 5.41 -21.76
N PRO A 94 52.07 6.60 -21.19
CA PRO A 94 53.40 6.92 -20.71
C PRO A 94 53.81 5.96 -19.59
N GLU A 95 55.05 5.45 -19.65
CA GLU A 95 55.57 4.53 -18.64
C GLU A 95 55.67 5.23 -17.27
N ALA A 96 55.12 4.57 -16.25
CA ALA A 96 55.11 4.82 -14.81
C ALA A 96 55.08 6.28 -14.30
N PRO A 97 54.17 6.62 -13.35
CA PRO A 97 54.10 7.96 -12.78
C PRO A 97 55.46 8.40 -12.23
N ARG A 98 55.92 9.57 -12.70
CA ARG A 98 57.21 10.17 -12.37
C ARG A 98 57.39 10.17 -10.85
N LYS A 99 58.28 9.32 -10.33
CA LYS A 99 58.61 9.31 -8.91
C LYS A 99 59.19 10.68 -8.57
N LEU A 100 58.47 11.45 -7.76
CA LEU A 100 58.96 12.70 -7.20
C LEU A 100 60.19 12.38 -6.35
N THR A 101 61.37 12.53 -6.93
CA THR A 101 62.62 12.53 -6.17
C THR A 101 62.60 13.76 -5.28
N ALA A 102 62.42 13.55 -3.98
CA ALA A 102 62.53 14.59 -2.96
C ALA A 102 63.89 15.27 -3.11
N ALA A 103 63.86 16.57 -3.44
CA ALA A 103 65.04 17.41 -3.48
C ALA A 103 65.63 17.52 -2.07
N LYS A 104 66.95 17.31 -1.98
CA LYS A 104 67.76 17.51 -0.78
C LYS A 104 68.53 18.82 -0.93
#